data_AF-A2FN22-F1
#
_entry.id   AF-A2FN22-F1
#
_cell.length_a   1.000
_cell.length_b   1.000
_cell.length_c   1.000
_cell.angle_alpha   90.00
_cell.angle_beta   90.00
_cell.angle_gamma   90.00
#
_symmetry.space_group_name_H-M   'P 1'
#
loop_
_entity.id
_entity.type
_entity.pdbx_description
1 polymer ?
#
loop_
_entity_poly.entity_id
_entity_poly.type
_entity_poly.pdbx_seq_one_letter_code
_entity_poly.pdbx_strand_id
1 'polypeptide(L)'
;MEDGEYCDQLDHENLDIGSEFVHSPINIGSTPEDALRQMSYGQSINNSSTSNSEYSLSLEELRKRITSNKKLLFKHKIWMMLNYSRTHQADGKHFGLYWHDSMNFMCNTGLLAEFCKKKKNTINRNLRNDGFNIVGNDSPEKDWKMRRHYSNLFNINTTEDEMDLLPKPQKLDDESAVSDMIAPTTSSPVQPLPEKIHEDPIAENFKSDIEEIQRKIKATDIEKLAYLDQAIKDWHVISPYGDNVDHQRILELAADYYDNSNLQKSSSSEKEGIELNIQFLLENSVSSFTQQDRQVTFPVYYKFFLRFGQISNSFQNLLQVSHFSDQLTDIDATNFISQQSQGSSCSSFRRWFFPGTEMVKTYLEQSAYHTWAVKLSSTLNAFSFCKLIPSTGKIEFKHIIFSPIDTNNAFTLIDSGESFKSLPELLEKCFNVCTSN
;
A
#
# COMPACT_ATOMS: atom_id res chain seq x y z
N MET A 1 -21.19 27.80 73.78
CA MET A 1 -20.25 26.70 74.06
C MET A 1 -19.28 26.71 72.90
N GLU A 2 -18.05 27.12 73.22
CA GLU A 2 -16.79 27.02 72.48
C GLU A 2 -16.78 27.75 71.11
N ASP A 3 -16.28 28.99 71.04
CA ASP A 3 -14.86 29.43 71.01
C ASP A 3 -14.16 28.90 69.75
N GLY A 4 -13.43 29.64 68.92
CA GLY A 4 -12.84 30.98 69.00
C GLY A 4 -11.74 31.02 67.91
N GLU A 5 -11.47 32.22 67.39
CA GLU A 5 -10.49 32.56 66.36
C GLU A 5 -9.04 32.13 66.70
N TYR A 6 -8.17 31.90 65.70
CA TYR A 6 -7.04 32.80 65.33
C TYR A 6 -6.01 32.14 64.37
N CYS A 7 -5.31 33.02 63.65
CA CYS A 7 -4.22 32.82 62.68
C CYS A 7 -3.00 32.05 63.20
N ASP A 8 -2.17 31.51 62.28
CA ASP A 8 -0.79 32.01 62.14
C ASP A 8 -0.07 31.50 60.87
N GLN A 9 0.74 32.41 60.34
CA GLN A 9 1.74 32.26 59.29
C GLN A 9 2.97 31.53 59.86
N LEU A 10 3.67 30.74 59.04
CA LEU A 10 5.08 30.41 59.27
C LEU A 10 5.86 30.50 57.95
N ASP A 11 6.83 31.41 57.98
CA ASP A 11 7.91 31.56 57.04
C ASP A 11 9.12 30.69 57.43
N HIS A 12 9.92 30.39 56.39
CA HIS A 12 11.35 30.05 56.38
C HIS A 12 11.84 28.79 57.10
N GLU A 13 12.47 27.89 56.32
CA GLU A 13 13.91 27.65 56.48
C GLU A 13 14.52 26.98 55.24
N ASN A 14 15.64 27.55 54.79
CA ASN A 14 16.54 27.04 53.76
C ASN A 14 17.29 25.82 54.31
N LEU A 15 17.29 24.71 53.56
CA LEU A 15 18.21 23.61 53.78
C LEU A 15 19.14 23.44 52.58
N ASP A 16 20.33 23.98 52.80
CA ASP A 16 21.57 23.76 52.08
C ASP A 16 22.03 22.30 52.32
N ILE A 17 22.11 21.50 51.26
CA ILE A 17 22.78 20.20 51.27
C ILE A 17 23.73 20.16 50.08
N GLY A 18 25.00 20.45 50.38
CA GLY A 18 26.11 20.11 49.52
C GLY A 18 26.29 18.59 49.44
N SER A 19 26.50 18.07 48.23
CA SER A 19 27.08 16.75 48.01
C SER A 19 28.19 16.85 46.97
N GLU A 20 29.38 16.48 47.42
CA GLU A 20 30.65 16.46 46.72
C GLU A 20 30.60 15.60 45.45
N PHE A 21 30.85 16.22 44.29
CA PHE A 21 31.23 15.48 43.08
C PHE A 21 32.74 15.26 43.11
N VAL A 22 33.14 14.03 43.40
CA VAL A 22 34.53 13.56 43.21
C VAL A 22 34.79 13.42 41.72
N HIS A 23 35.67 14.29 41.19
CA HIS A 23 36.25 14.14 39.87
C HIS A 23 37.07 12.85 39.79
N SER A 24 36.63 11.91 38.95
CA SER A 24 37.50 10.83 38.47
C SER A 24 38.37 11.36 37.32
N PRO A 25 39.68 11.04 37.29
CA PRO A 25 40.57 11.52 36.24
C PRO A 25 40.30 10.81 34.91
N ILE A 26 40.21 11.61 33.85
CA ILE A 26 40.19 11.14 32.47
C ILE A 26 41.58 10.55 32.16
N ASN A 27 41.63 9.23 32.00
CA ASN A 27 42.84 8.52 31.57
C ASN A 27 42.93 8.62 30.05
N ILE A 28 43.79 9.52 29.56
CA ILE A 28 44.16 9.64 28.15
C ILE A 28 45.30 8.66 27.90
N GLY A 29 45.04 7.60 27.15
CA GLY A 29 46.08 6.68 26.70
C GLY A 29 45.54 5.37 26.16
N SER A 30 45.08 5.36 24.91
CA SER A 30 44.97 4.11 24.16
C SER A 30 45.32 4.41 22.70
N THR A 31 46.38 3.77 22.23
CA THR A 31 46.92 3.87 20.88
C THR A 31 46.08 3.06 19.88
N PRO A 32 46.13 3.37 18.58
CA PRO A 32 45.26 2.76 17.56
C PRO A 32 45.52 1.27 17.23
N GLU A 33 46.35 0.56 17.98
CA GLU A 33 46.75 -0.83 17.66
C GLU A 33 46.00 -1.92 18.47
N ASP A 34 45.23 -1.55 19.51
CA ASP A 34 44.49 -2.53 20.33
C ASP A 34 43.08 -2.86 19.81
N ALA A 35 42.60 -2.18 18.77
CA ALA A 35 41.27 -2.40 18.19
C ALA A 35 41.20 -3.62 17.23
N LEU A 36 42.33 -4.24 16.89
CA LEU A 36 42.41 -5.35 15.93
C LEU A 36 42.64 -6.74 16.56
N ARG A 37 42.65 -6.85 17.90
CA ARG A 37 42.87 -8.13 18.61
C ARG A 37 41.73 -8.63 19.50
N GLN A 38 40.57 -7.96 19.51
CA GLN A 38 39.39 -8.40 20.28
C GLN A 38 38.19 -8.92 19.46
N MET A 39 38.36 -9.25 18.17
CA MET A 39 37.31 -9.93 17.37
C MET A 39 37.62 -11.41 17.08
N SER A 40 38.14 -12.12 18.07
CA SER A 40 38.28 -13.57 17.98
C SER A 40 38.19 -14.16 19.38
N TYR A 41 36.99 -14.23 19.97
CA TYR A 41 36.57 -15.31 20.86
C TYR A 41 35.08 -15.13 21.23
N GLY A 42 34.27 -16.10 20.80
CA GLY A 42 33.10 -16.57 21.55
C GLY A 42 31.80 -15.80 21.42
N GLN A 43 30.99 -16.14 20.42
CA GLN A 43 29.61 -16.59 20.65
C GLN A 43 29.26 -17.67 19.63
N SER A 44 29.46 -18.93 20.04
CA SER A 44 28.89 -20.09 19.36
C SER A 44 27.39 -20.09 19.63
N ILE A 45 26.64 -19.39 18.79
CA ILE A 45 25.18 -19.54 18.74
C ILE A 45 24.93 -20.94 18.19
N ASN A 46 24.33 -21.79 19.02
CA ASN A 46 23.77 -23.06 18.61
C ASN A 46 22.67 -22.81 17.57
N ASN A 47 23.06 -22.69 16.30
CA ASN A 47 22.19 -23.04 15.21
C ASN A 47 22.01 -24.55 15.31
N SER A 48 20.98 -24.97 16.04
CA SER A 48 20.39 -26.28 15.84
C SER A 48 19.95 -26.34 14.39
N SER A 49 20.87 -26.76 13.54
CA SER A 49 20.58 -27.28 12.22
C SER A 49 19.65 -28.45 12.47
N THR A 50 18.34 -28.18 12.48
CA THR A 50 17.32 -29.18 12.25
C THR A 50 17.68 -29.71 10.88
N SER A 51 18.44 -30.80 10.87
CA SER A 51 18.62 -31.62 9.70
C SER A 51 17.22 -31.91 9.21
N ASN A 52 16.82 -31.19 8.16
CA ASN A 52 15.70 -31.56 7.31
C ASN A 52 16.09 -32.91 6.74
N SER A 53 15.92 -33.98 7.53
CA SER A 53 15.81 -35.32 7.00
C SER A 53 14.65 -35.20 6.04
N GLU A 54 15.01 -35.20 4.77
CA GLU A 54 14.16 -35.05 3.62
C GLU A 54 13.15 -36.19 3.65
N TYR A 55 12.13 -36.05 4.48
CA TYR A 55 10.99 -36.95 4.55
C TYR A 55 10.28 -36.74 3.21
N SER A 56 10.63 -37.57 2.23
CA SER A 56 9.93 -37.67 0.96
C SER A 56 8.51 -38.16 1.27
N LEU A 57 7.63 -37.21 1.57
CA LEU A 57 6.21 -37.46 1.79
C LEU A 57 5.66 -38.10 0.50
N SER A 58 5.01 -39.25 0.57
CA SER A 58 4.33 -39.81 -0.60
C SER A 58 3.03 -39.05 -0.90
N LEU A 59 2.51 -39.17 -2.13
CA LEU A 59 1.23 -38.55 -2.52
C LEU A 59 0.08 -39.06 -1.65
N GLU A 60 0.08 -40.35 -1.30
CA GLU A 60 -0.90 -40.98 -0.42
C GLU A 60 -0.83 -40.41 1.01
N GLU A 61 0.37 -40.20 1.54
CA GLU A 61 0.55 -39.58 2.86
C GLU A 61 0.10 -38.13 2.88
N LEU A 62 0.41 -37.36 1.82
CA LEU A 62 -0.12 -36.01 1.65
C LEU A 62 -1.65 -36.04 1.65
N ARG A 63 -2.26 -36.90 0.82
CA ARG A 63 -3.73 -37.04 0.75
C ARG A 63 -4.32 -37.39 2.11
N LYS A 64 -3.69 -38.30 2.85
CA LYS A 64 -4.11 -38.70 4.20
C LYS A 64 -4.02 -37.53 5.17
N ARG A 65 -2.92 -36.77 5.20
CA ARG A 65 -2.76 -35.58 6.07
C ARG A 65 -3.83 -34.52 5.79
N ILE A 66 -4.06 -34.20 4.51
CA ILE A 66 -5.03 -33.20 4.07
C ILE A 66 -6.47 -33.59 4.40
N THR A 67 -6.82 -34.87 4.25
CA THR A 67 -8.20 -35.37 4.43
C THR A 67 -8.52 -35.79 5.87
N SER A 68 -7.56 -36.36 6.60
CA SER A 68 -7.77 -36.83 7.98
C SER A 68 -7.71 -35.70 9.00
N ASN A 69 -6.92 -34.65 8.77
CA ASN A 69 -6.82 -33.54 9.70
C ASN A 69 -7.94 -32.49 9.46
N LYS A 70 -8.99 -32.57 10.29
CA LYS A 70 -10.10 -31.61 10.27
C LYS A 70 -9.74 -30.25 10.89
N LYS A 71 -8.73 -30.19 11.76
CA LYS A 71 -8.29 -28.96 12.43
C LYS A 71 -7.38 -28.10 11.54
N LEU A 72 -6.74 -28.73 10.55
CA LEU A 72 -5.88 -28.04 9.60
C LEU A 72 -6.71 -27.03 8.78
N LEU A 73 -6.31 -25.76 8.85
CA LEU A 73 -6.95 -24.68 8.10
C LEU A 73 -6.75 -24.87 6.59
N PHE A 74 -7.61 -24.27 5.78
CA PHE A 74 -7.56 -24.50 4.33
C PHE A 74 -6.33 -23.86 3.67
N LYS A 75 -5.92 -22.64 4.07
CA LYS A 75 -4.63 -22.04 3.67
C LYS A 75 -3.42 -22.96 3.90
N HIS A 76 -3.37 -23.65 5.03
CA HIS A 76 -2.31 -24.61 5.35
C HIS A 76 -2.35 -25.84 4.42
N LYS A 77 -3.54 -26.33 4.06
CA LYS A 77 -3.69 -27.41 3.08
C LYS A 77 -3.12 -27.01 1.72
N ILE A 78 -3.45 -25.80 1.25
CA ILE A 78 -2.93 -25.22 0.01
C ILE A 78 -1.40 -25.15 0.05
N TRP A 79 -0.83 -24.60 1.11
CA TRP A 79 0.61 -24.52 1.31
C TRP A 79 1.30 -25.89 1.25
N MET A 80 0.80 -26.88 2.00
CA MET A 80 1.38 -28.24 2.02
C MET A 80 1.40 -28.87 0.62
N MET A 81 0.31 -28.75 -0.14
CA MET A 81 0.22 -29.32 -1.48
C MET A 81 1.13 -28.59 -2.48
N LEU A 82 1.23 -27.26 -2.36
CA LEU A 82 2.14 -26.45 -3.18
C LEU A 82 3.60 -26.76 -2.87
N ASN A 83 3.97 -26.87 -1.60
CA ASN A 83 5.32 -27.22 -1.19
C ASN A 83 5.71 -28.64 -1.65
N TYR A 84 4.77 -29.60 -1.57
CA TYR A 84 4.94 -30.94 -2.14
C TYR A 84 5.17 -30.92 -3.66
N SER A 85 4.37 -30.12 -4.39
CA SER A 85 4.49 -30.01 -5.86
C SER A 85 5.84 -29.49 -6.34
N ARG A 86 6.64 -28.82 -5.48
CA ARG A 86 7.97 -28.31 -5.84
C ARG A 86 8.93 -29.43 -6.21
N THR A 87 8.89 -30.52 -5.45
CA THR A 87 9.73 -31.71 -5.67
C THR A 87 9.01 -32.78 -6.49
N HIS A 88 7.68 -32.69 -6.63
CA HIS A 88 6.83 -33.65 -7.34
C HIS A 88 5.89 -32.94 -8.34
N GLN A 89 6.46 -32.25 -9.33
CA GLN A 89 5.68 -31.40 -10.24
C GLN A 89 4.60 -32.17 -11.03
N ALA A 90 4.89 -33.43 -11.42
CA ALA A 90 3.94 -34.28 -12.12
C ALA A 90 2.67 -34.52 -11.30
N ASP A 91 2.81 -34.70 -9.99
CA ASP A 91 1.70 -34.94 -9.07
C ASP A 91 0.84 -33.70 -8.85
N GLY A 92 1.42 -32.51 -8.96
CA GLY A 92 0.69 -31.24 -8.91
C GLY A 92 -0.47 -31.17 -9.91
N LYS A 93 -0.29 -31.76 -11.10
CA LYS A 93 -1.35 -31.88 -12.11
C LYS A 93 -2.44 -32.87 -11.70
N HIS A 94 -2.13 -33.89 -10.91
CA HIS A 94 -3.10 -34.89 -10.44
C HIS A 94 -4.05 -34.33 -9.38
N PHE A 95 -3.56 -33.53 -8.43
CA PHE A 95 -4.41 -32.90 -7.42
C PHE A 95 -4.82 -31.46 -7.75
N GLY A 96 -4.43 -30.94 -8.92
CA GLY A 96 -4.92 -29.67 -9.46
C GLY A 96 -4.29 -28.42 -8.85
N LEU A 97 -3.04 -28.49 -8.40
CA LEU A 97 -2.36 -27.36 -7.76
C LEU A 97 -0.83 -27.43 -7.93
N TYR A 98 -0.22 -26.39 -8.48
CA TYR A 98 1.25 -26.27 -8.60
C TYR A 98 1.69 -24.81 -8.75
N TRP A 99 2.93 -24.48 -8.37
CA TRP A 99 3.50 -23.15 -8.57
C TRP A 99 3.70 -22.83 -10.05
N HIS A 100 3.25 -21.66 -10.49
CA HIS A 100 3.54 -21.13 -11.83
C HIS A 100 4.84 -20.33 -11.83
N ASP A 101 4.98 -19.46 -10.84
CA ASP A 101 6.17 -18.65 -10.58
C ASP A 101 6.37 -18.49 -9.06
N SER A 102 7.16 -17.50 -8.62
CA SER A 102 7.45 -17.28 -7.20
C SER A 102 6.25 -16.82 -6.38
N MET A 103 5.25 -16.16 -6.99
CA MET A 103 4.12 -15.53 -6.30
C MET A 103 2.77 -16.14 -6.71
N ASN A 104 2.68 -16.71 -7.91
CA ASN A 104 1.46 -17.21 -8.52
C ASN A 104 1.47 -18.74 -8.61
N PHE A 105 0.30 -19.35 -8.42
CA PHE A 105 0.10 -20.78 -8.59
C PHE A 105 -1.08 -21.09 -9.50
N MET A 106 -1.01 -22.21 -10.23
CA MET A 106 -2.08 -22.73 -11.05
C MET A 106 -3.01 -23.60 -10.21
N CYS A 107 -4.32 -23.43 -10.38
CA CYS A 107 -5.33 -24.18 -9.64
C CYS A 107 -6.44 -24.69 -10.55
N ASN A 108 -6.60 -26.02 -10.60
CA ASN A 108 -7.80 -26.68 -11.12
C ASN A 108 -8.70 -27.04 -9.95
N THR A 109 -9.73 -26.22 -9.74
CA THR A 109 -10.64 -26.36 -8.59
C THR A 109 -11.48 -27.65 -8.61
N GLY A 110 -11.62 -28.32 -9.76
CA GLY A 110 -12.27 -29.62 -9.87
C GLY A 110 -11.42 -30.74 -9.28
N LEU A 111 -10.18 -30.88 -9.76
CA LEU A 111 -9.21 -31.85 -9.27
C LEU A 111 -8.89 -31.65 -7.79
N LEU A 112 -8.70 -30.38 -7.38
CA LEU A 112 -8.46 -30.03 -5.99
C LEU A 112 -9.63 -30.42 -5.07
N ALA A 113 -10.87 -30.25 -5.56
CA ALA A 113 -12.06 -30.65 -4.82
C ALA A 113 -12.15 -32.16 -4.64
N GLU A 114 -11.85 -32.94 -5.68
CA GLU A 114 -11.78 -34.40 -5.62
C GLU A 114 -10.69 -34.87 -4.64
N PHE A 115 -9.49 -34.31 -4.73
CA PHE A 115 -8.37 -34.65 -3.85
C PHE A 115 -8.71 -34.39 -2.37
N CYS A 116 -9.30 -33.22 -2.08
CA CYS A 116 -9.73 -32.83 -0.74
C CYS A 116 -11.02 -33.51 -0.24
N LYS A 117 -11.71 -34.29 -1.09
CA LYS A 117 -13.06 -34.84 -0.83
C LYS A 117 -14.07 -33.74 -0.43
N LYS A 118 -14.10 -32.65 -1.18
CA LYS A 118 -15.01 -31.49 -1.00
C LYS A 118 -15.74 -31.16 -2.31
N LYS A 119 -16.79 -30.35 -2.23
CA LYS A 119 -17.47 -29.82 -3.44
C LYS A 119 -16.64 -28.68 -4.04
N LYS A 120 -16.63 -28.56 -5.37
CA LYS A 120 -15.96 -27.45 -6.11
C LYS A 120 -16.33 -26.06 -5.56
N ASN A 121 -17.62 -25.85 -5.26
CA ASN A 121 -18.10 -24.58 -4.68
C ASN A 121 -17.53 -24.29 -3.29
N THR A 122 -17.29 -25.33 -2.47
CA THR A 122 -16.66 -25.19 -1.16
C THR A 122 -15.19 -24.80 -1.29
N ILE A 123 -14.46 -25.42 -2.23
CA ILE A 123 -13.07 -25.05 -2.52
C ILE A 123 -12.98 -23.60 -2.98
N ASN A 124 -13.81 -23.19 -3.93
CA ASN A 124 -13.85 -21.80 -4.41
C ASN A 124 -14.16 -20.79 -3.29
N ARG A 125 -15.13 -21.11 -2.43
CA ARG A 125 -15.44 -20.25 -1.29
C ARG A 125 -14.27 -20.17 -0.31
N ASN A 126 -13.62 -21.28 0.00
CA ASN A 126 -12.48 -21.29 0.91
C ASN A 126 -11.28 -20.54 0.33
N LEU A 127 -10.98 -20.70 -0.96
CA LEU A 127 -9.93 -19.94 -1.65
C LEU A 127 -10.17 -18.43 -1.51
N ARG A 128 -11.41 -17.96 -1.74
CA ARG A 128 -11.76 -16.55 -1.55
C ARG A 128 -11.66 -16.10 -0.09
N ASN A 129 -12.17 -16.91 0.85
CA ASN A 129 -12.15 -16.59 2.27
C ASN A 129 -10.73 -16.53 2.85
N ASP A 130 -9.80 -17.29 2.27
CA ASP A 130 -8.38 -17.30 2.63
C ASP A 130 -7.55 -16.39 1.71
N GLY A 131 -8.17 -15.51 0.91
CA GLY A 131 -7.47 -14.45 0.20
C GLY A 131 -6.80 -14.83 -1.13
N PHE A 132 -7.08 -16.01 -1.67
CA PHE A 132 -6.54 -16.47 -2.95
C PHE A 132 -7.40 -16.03 -4.14
N ASN A 133 -7.00 -14.92 -4.75
CA ASN A 133 -7.67 -14.30 -5.89
C ASN A 133 -7.22 -14.94 -7.21
N ILE A 134 -8.08 -14.90 -8.22
CA ILE A 134 -7.71 -15.25 -9.60
C ILE A 134 -6.97 -14.05 -10.18
N VAL A 135 -5.84 -14.30 -10.84
CA VAL A 135 -5.00 -13.26 -11.46
C VAL A 135 -4.78 -13.62 -12.93
N GLY A 136 -4.93 -12.64 -13.82
CA GLY A 136 -4.71 -12.82 -15.26
C GLY A 136 -5.87 -13.46 -16.02
N ASN A 137 -5.68 -13.61 -17.33
CA ASN A 137 -6.63 -14.26 -18.24
C ASN A 137 -6.62 -15.78 -18.04
N ASP A 138 -7.71 -16.45 -18.47
CA ASP A 138 -7.84 -17.90 -18.37
C ASP A 138 -6.63 -18.62 -19.00
N SER A 139 -6.15 -19.67 -18.33
CA SER A 139 -5.09 -20.52 -18.86
C SER A 139 -5.54 -21.15 -20.19
N PRO A 140 -4.61 -21.40 -21.14
CA PRO A 140 -4.93 -22.22 -22.31
C PRO A 140 -5.40 -23.63 -21.91
N GLU A 141 -5.02 -24.11 -20.72
CA GLU A 141 -5.56 -25.36 -20.17
C GLU A 141 -6.95 -25.12 -19.55
N LYS A 142 -7.97 -25.80 -20.10
CA LYS A 142 -9.35 -25.71 -19.63
C LYS A 142 -9.47 -25.95 -18.12
N ASP A 143 -10.25 -25.11 -17.44
CA ASP A 143 -10.52 -25.16 -16.00
C ASP A 143 -9.32 -24.84 -15.06
N TRP A 144 -8.15 -24.51 -15.61
CA TRP A 144 -7.01 -24.04 -14.83
C TRP A 144 -7.03 -22.52 -14.70
N LYS A 145 -6.93 -22.05 -13.46
CA LYS A 145 -6.88 -20.62 -13.15
C LYS A 145 -5.63 -20.30 -12.36
N MET A 146 -4.91 -19.26 -12.81
CA MET A 146 -3.80 -18.71 -12.05
C MET A 146 -4.35 -17.94 -10.85
N ARG A 147 -3.70 -18.11 -9.70
CA ARG A 147 -4.12 -17.51 -8.44
C ARG A 147 -2.93 -16.97 -7.67
N ARG A 148 -3.21 -15.94 -6.88
CA ARG A 148 -2.27 -15.29 -5.96
C ARG A 148 -2.98 -14.93 -4.66
N HIS A 149 -2.26 -14.96 -3.55
CA HIS A 149 -2.79 -14.39 -2.30
C HIS A 149 -2.79 -12.86 -2.37
N TYR A 150 -3.84 -12.20 -1.91
CA TYR A 150 -3.98 -10.75 -2.06
C TYR A 150 -2.89 -9.93 -1.37
N SER A 151 -2.29 -10.47 -0.31
CA SER A 151 -1.31 -9.77 0.52
C SER A 151 0.14 -9.99 0.11
N ASN A 152 0.41 -10.69 -1.00
CA ASN A 152 1.77 -11.05 -1.50
C ASN A 152 2.74 -11.76 -0.52
N LEU A 153 2.36 -11.96 0.74
CA LEU A 153 3.12 -12.66 1.79
C LEU A 153 3.14 -14.18 1.56
N PHE A 154 2.23 -14.70 0.73
CA PHE A 154 2.20 -16.10 0.34
C PHE A 154 2.90 -16.29 -1.01
N ASN A 155 4.07 -16.92 -0.98
CA ASN A 155 4.95 -17.15 -2.10
C ASN A 155 5.66 -18.52 -1.96
N ILE A 156 6.50 -18.87 -2.93
CA ILE A 156 7.19 -20.18 -2.96
C ILE A 156 8.10 -20.43 -1.75
N ASN A 157 8.54 -19.39 -1.04
CA ASN A 157 9.43 -19.47 0.11
C ASN A 157 8.69 -19.36 1.45
N THR A 158 7.37 -19.16 1.45
CA THR A 158 6.58 -19.08 2.69
C THR A 158 6.75 -20.36 3.51
N THR A 159 7.01 -20.18 4.80
CA THR A 159 7.17 -21.24 5.81
C THR A 159 5.85 -21.61 6.47
N GLU A 160 5.80 -22.74 7.18
CA GLU A 160 4.59 -23.17 7.90
C GLU A 160 4.18 -22.14 8.97
N ASP A 161 5.14 -21.56 9.70
CA ASP A 161 4.88 -20.57 10.76
C ASP A 161 4.29 -19.27 10.20
N GLU A 162 4.75 -18.84 9.02
CA GLU A 162 4.23 -17.65 8.33
C GLU A 162 2.79 -17.83 7.82
N MET A 163 2.34 -19.08 7.64
CA MET A 163 0.97 -19.34 7.20
C MET A 163 -0.06 -18.81 8.19
N ASP A 164 0.22 -18.83 9.49
CA ASP A 164 -0.68 -18.30 10.51
C ASP A 164 -0.74 -16.77 10.50
N LEU A 165 0.33 -16.12 10.08
CA LEU A 165 0.45 -14.67 9.95
C LEU A 165 -0.26 -14.10 8.72
N LEU A 166 -0.64 -14.94 7.75
CA LEU A 166 -1.36 -14.47 6.56
C LEU A 166 -2.66 -13.76 6.96
N PRO A 167 -2.83 -12.49 6.53
CA PRO A 167 -3.99 -11.71 6.87
C PRO A 167 -5.22 -12.33 6.20
N LYS A 168 -6.34 -12.31 6.92
CA LYS A 168 -7.63 -12.70 6.33
C LYS A 168 -8.15 -11.52 5.53
N PRO A 169 -8.75 -11.75 4.34
CA PRO A 169 -9.53 -10.73 3.67
C PRO A 169 -10.49 -10.14 4.69
N GLN A 170 -10.38 -8.84 4.93
CA GLN A 170 -11.39 -8.15 5.71
C GLN A 170 -12.69 -8.37 4.96
N LYS A 171 -13.62 -9.11 5.57
CA LYS A 171 -15.00 -8.99 5.16
C LYS A 171 -15.29 -7.51 5.34
N LEU A 172 -15.61 -6.83 4.24
CA LEU A 172 -16.27 -5.55 4.32
C LEU A 172 -17.59 -5.86 5.00
N ASP A 173 -17.57 -5.87 6.33
CA ASP A 173 -18.76 -5.96 7.14
C ASP A 173 -19.53 -4.66 6.81
N ASP A 174 -20.74 -4.84 6.28
CA ASP A 174 -21.73 -3.81 5.95
C ASP A 174 -21.43 -2.85 4.79
N GLU A 175 -21.70 -3.32 3.57
CA GLU A 175 -22.20 -2.45 2.47
C GLU A 175 -23.62 -1.90 2.76
N SER A 176 -24.26 -2.22 3.90
CA SER A 176 -25.61 -1.75 4.23
C SER A 176 -25.67 -0.40 4.95
N ALA A 177 -24.54 0.26 5.24
CA ALA A 177 -24.54 1.46 6.08
C ALA A 177 -24.15 2.78 5.38
N VAL A 178 -23.82 2.78 4.08
CA VAL A 178 -23.33 4.00 3.39
C VAL A 178 -24.08 4.33 2.08
N SER A 179 -25.22 3.69 1.81
CA SER A 179 -25.97 3.97 0.57
C SER A 179 -26.86 5.23 0.63
N ASP A 180 -27.06 5.86 1.80
CA ASP A 180 -28.10 6.90 1.98
C ASP A 180 -27.61 8.28 2.44
N MET A 181 -26.30 8.56 2.49
CA MET A 181 -25.84 9.90 2.89
C MET A 181 -24.79 10.46 1.92
N ILE A 182 -25.27 11.31 1.01
CA ILE A 182 -24.89 12.70 0.78
C ILE A 182 -25.42 13.06 -0.61
N ALA A 183 -26.56 13.74 -0.68
CA ALA A 183 -26.98 14.44 -1.89
C ALA A 183 -26.12 15.71 -2.01
N PRO A 184 -25.37 15.92 -3.11
CA PRO A 184 -24.54 17.11 -3.26
C PRO A 184 -25.43 18.34 -3.42
N THR A 185 -25.51 19.17 -2.38
CA THR A 185 -26.17 20.47 -2.41
C THR A 185 -25.20 21.54 -2.89
N THR A 186 -25.05 21.69 -4.21
CA THR A 186 -24.68 22.96 -4.85
C THR A 186 -25.03 22.92 -6.33
N SER A 187 -26.09 23.64 -6.72
CA SER A 187 -26.55 23.78 -8.10
C SER A 187 -25.66 24.78 -8.86
N SER A 188 -24.55 24.30 -9.42
CA SER A 188 -23.95 24.96 -10.59
C SER A 188 -24.70 24.52 -11.84
N PRO A 189 -24.86 25.39 -12.86
CA PRO A 189 -25.55 25.04 -14.10
C PRO A 189 -24.83 23.87 -14.77
N VAL A 190 -25.54 22.73 -14.86
CA VAL A 190 -25.08 21.50 -15.49
C VAL A 190 -24.87 21.78 -16.98
N GLN A 191 -23.62 21.77 -17.44
CA GLN A 191 -23.34 21.78 -18.86
C GLN A 191 -23.83 20.46 -19.48
N PRO A 192 -24.44 20.48 -20.67
CA PRO A 192 -24.92 19.27 -21.32
C PRO A 192 -23.76 18.30 -21.53
N LEU A 193 -24.00 17.05 -21.15
CA LEU A 193 -23.06 15.94 -21.28
C LEU A 193 -22.65 15.79 -22.75
N PRO A 194 -21.36 15.68 -23.08
CA PRO A 194 -20.95 15.49 -24.47
C PRO A 194 -21.37 14.09 -24.95
N GLU A 195 -22.42 14.02 -25.78
CA GLU A 195 -22.91 12.79 -26.43
C GLU A 195 -21.83 12.05 -27.27
N LYS A 196 -20.66 12.67 -27.49
CA LYS A 196 -19.63 12.20 -28.43
C LYS A 196 -18.53 11.31 -27.85
N ILE A 197 -18.47 11.07 -26.54
CA ILE A 197 -17.37 10.26 -25.94
C ILE A 197 -17.38 8.83 -26.51
N HIS A 198 -18.54 8.31 -26.91
CA HIS A 198 -18.70 6.96 -27.45
C HIS A 198 -18.11 6.75 -28.86
N GLU A 199 -17.65 7.80 -29.54
CA GLU A 199 -17.07 7.69 -30.89
C GLU A 199 -15.54 7.64 -30.88
N ASP A 200 -14.88 7.83 -29.74
CA ASP A 200 -13.42 7.79 -29.66
C ASP A 200 -12.87 6.35 -29.76
N PRO A 201 -11.92 6.06 -30.67
CA PRO A 201 -11.34 4.73 -30.82
C PRO A 201 -10.73 4.18 -29.53
N ILE A 202 -10.15 5.02 -28.67
CA ILE A 202 -9.55 4.60 -27.39
C ILE A 202 -10.64 4.14 -26.42
N ALA A 203 -11.76 4.88 -26.37
CA ALA A 203 -12.89 4.52 -25.52
C ALA A 203 -13.50 3.17 -25.94
N GLU A 204 -13.56 2.89 -27.24
CA GLU A 204 -14.09 1.62 -27.74
C GLU A 204 -13.09 0.46 -27.56
N ASN A 205 -11.80 0.68 -27.87
CA ASN A 205 -10.75 -0.32 -27.71
C ASN A 205 -10.62 -0.82 -26.26
N PHE A 206 -10.81 0.08 -25.29
CA PHE A 206 -10.65 -0.21 -23.86
C PHE A 206 -11.96 -0.18 -23.06
N LYS A 207 -13.11 -0.30 -23.73
CA LYS A 207 -14.43 -0.14 -23.11
C LYS A 207 -14.63 -0.96 -21.84
N SER A 208 -14.31 -2.26 -21.88
CA SER A 208 -14.47 -3.16 -20.73
C SER A 208 -13.61 -2.73 -19.52
N ASP A 209 -12.36 -2.31 -19.76
CA ASP A 209 -11.47 -1.85 -18.70
C ASP A 209 -11.92 -0.51 -18.12
N ILE A 210 -12.37 0.41 -18.97
CA ILE A 210 -12.90 1.71 -18.56
C ILE A 210 -14.16 1.52 -17.69
N GLU A 211 -15.09 0.67 -18.10
CA GLU A 211 -16.29 0.34 -17.33
C GLU A 211 -15.95 -0.32 -15.97
N GLU A 212 -14.93 -1.18 -15.92
CA GLU A 212 -14.43 -1.72 -14.66
C GLU A 212 -13.83 -0.63 -13.76
N ILE A 213 -13.02 0.26 -14.32
CA ILE A 213 -12.42 1.38 -13.61
C ILE A 213 -13.51 2.30 -13.05
N GLN A 214 -14.49 2.70 -13.87
CA GLN A 214 -15.58 3.61 -13.48
C GLN A 214 -16.47 3.06 -12.37
N ARG A 215 -16.65 1.73 -12.30
CA ARG A 215 -17.35 1.08 -11.18
C ARG A 215 -16.61 1.20 -9.85
N LYS A 216 -15.29 1.42 -9.87
CA LYS A 216 -14.43 1.55 -8.67
C LYS A 216 -14.20 3.00 -8.23
N ILE A 217 -14.71 3.97 -8.98
CA ILE A 217 -14.59 5.41 -8.66
C ILE A 217 -15.79 5.84 -7.83
N LYS A 218 -15.52 6.53 -6.71
CA LYS A 218 -16.56 7.22 -5.94
C LYS A 218 -16.72 8.65 -6.47
N ALA A 219 -17.57 8.80 -7.48
CA ALA A 219 -17.95 10.06 -8.10
C ALA A 219 -19.32 9.90 -8.77
N THR A 220 -19.96 11.01 -9.15
CA THR A 220 -21.17 11.00 -9.97
C THR A 220 -20.85 10.53 -11.40
N ASP A 221 -21.84 10.02 -12.14
CA ASP A 221 -21.62 9.59 -13.52
C ASP A 221 -21.20 10.75 -14.43
N ILE A 222 -21.71 11.96 -14.15
CA ILE A 222 -21.31 13.19 -14.85
C ILE A 222 -19.82 13.47 -14.64
N GLU A 223 -19.33 13.39 -13.40
CA GLU A 223 -17.90 13.56 -13.10
C GLU A 223 -17.05 12.45 -13.74
N LYS A 224 -17.49 11.20 -13.69
CA LYS A 224 -16.76 10.09 -14.31
C LYS A 224 -16.58 10.30 -15.81
N LEU A 225 -17.64 10.74 -16.49
CA LEU A 225 -17.64 10.99 -17.94
C LEU A 225 -16.84 12.24 -18.30
N ALA A 226 -17.01 13.34 -17.56
CA ALA A 226 -16.22 14.56 -17.78
C ALA A 226 -14.71 14.30 -17.59
N TYR A 227 -14.35 13.47 -16.61
CA TYR A 227 -12.95 13.12 -16.38
C TYR A 227 -12.42 12.15 -17.43
N LEU A 228 -13.24 11.18 -17.86
CA LEU A 228 -12.88 10.28 -18.97
C LEU A 228 -12.59 11.07 -20.26
N ASP A 229 -13.45 12.01 -20.62
CA ASP A 229 -13.27 12.88 -21.79
C ASP A 229 -11.94 13.65 -21.72
N GLN A 230 -11.62 14.23 -20.56
CA GLN A 230 -10.35 14.91 -20.38
C GLN A 230 -9.16 13.94 -20.44
N ALA A 231 -9.25 12.77 -19.81
CA ALA A 231 -8.18 11.78 -19.83
C ALA A 231 -7.90 11.27 -21.25
N ILE A 232 -8.92 11.10 -22.09
CA ILE A 232 -8.78 10.73 -23.51
C ILE A 232 -8.06 11.85 -24.28
N LYS A 233 -8.43 13.11 -24.06
CA LYS A 233 -7.74 14.24 -24.70
C LYS A 233 -6.27 14.31 -24.30
N ASP A 234 -5.97 14.15 -23.02
CA ASP A 234 -4.58 14.10 -22.53
C ASP A 234 -3.85 12.90 -23.15
N TRP A 235 -4.51 11.75 -23.25
CA TRP A 235 -3.94 10.55 -23.86
C TRP A 235 -3.60 10.76 -25.34
N HIS A 236 -4.43 11.43 -26.13
CA HIS A 236 -4.12 11.75 -27.53
C HIS A 236 -2.91 12.67 -27.68
N VAL A 237 -2.62 13.51 -26.68
CA VAL A 237 -1.39 14.32 -26.66
C VAL A 237 -0.16 13.44 -26.37
N ILE A 238 -0.31 12.46 -25.47
CA ILE A 238 0.76 11.54 -25.06
C ILE A 238 1.03 10.48 -26.13
N SER A 239 -0.04 9.98 -26.76
CA SER A 239 -0.09 8.87 -27.70
C SER A 239 -0.91 9.23 -28.95
N PRO A 240 -0.40 10.08 -29.86
CA PRO A 240 -1.19 10.51 -31.03
C PRO A 240 -1.59 9.38 -31.98
N TYR A 241 -0.91 8.22 -31.91
CA TYR A 241 -1.04 7.14 -32.89
C TYR A 241 -1.11 5.72 -32.29
N GLY A 242 -1.17 5.58 -30.96
CA GLY A 242 -0.97 4.28 -30.32
C GLY A 242 -1.90 3.98 -29.15
N ASP A 243 -2.19 2.70 -28.96
CA ASP A 243 -2.86 2.18 -27.76
C ASP A 243 -1.93 2.11 -26.55
N ASN A 244 -0.61 2.19 -26.79
CA ASN A 244 0.45 2.02 -25.81
C ASN A 244 1.52 3.11 -25.98
N VAL A 245 2.12 3.53 -24.87
CA VAL A 245 3.22 4.50 -24.86
C VAL A 245 4.30 4.05 -23.90
N ASP A 246 5.57 4.28 -24.25
CA ASP A 246 6.68 4.07 -23.32
C ASP A 246 6.52 4.99 -22.10
N HIS A 247 6.60 4.45 -20.88
CA HIS A 247 6.55 5.25 -19.64
C HIS A 247 7.47 6.50 -19.67
N GLN A 248 8.61 6.45 -20.35
CA GLN A 248 9.55 7.55 -20.48
C GLN A 248 8.89 8.77 -21.15
N ARG A 249 7.99 8.55 -22.10
CA ARG A 249 7.26 9.64 -22.76
C ARG A 249 6.31 10.36 -21.81
N ILE A 250 5.72 9.63 -20.85
CA ILE A 250 4.89 10.22 -19.80
C ILE A 250 5.77 11.08 -18.87
N LEU A 251 6.98 10.61 -18.54
CA LEU A 251 7.95 11.36 -17.74
C LEU A 251 8.45 12.62 -18.49
N GLU A 252 8.70 12.53 -19.79
CA GLU A 252 9.07 13.69 -20.62
C GLU A 252 7.97 14.75 -20.63
N LEU A 253 6.71 14.35 -20.80
CA LEU A 253 5.60 15.29 -20.76
C LEU A 253 5.38 15.89 -19.37
N ALA A 254 5.68 15.12 -18.32
CA ALA A 254 5.73 15.63 -16.96
C ALA A 254 6.78 16.71 -16.79
N ALA A 255 7.99 16.44 -17.28
CA ALA A 255 9.12 17.35 -17.27
C ALA A 255 8.81 18.62 -18.07
N ASP A 256 8.25 18.49 -19.27
CA ASP A 256 7.86 19.62 -20.12
C ASP A 256 6.79 20.48 -19.46
N TYR A 257 5.76 19.86 -18.85
CA TYR A 257 4.72 20.61 -18.16
C TYR A 257 5.29 21.38 -16.97
N TYR A 258 6.18 20.76 -16.21
CA TYR A 258 6.88 21.38 -15.11
C TYR A 258 7.68 22.61 -15.55
N ASP A 259 8.49 22.47 -16.61
CA ASP A 259 9.33 23.53 -17.14
C ASP A 259 8.52 24.70 -17.73
N ASN A 260 7.34 24.42 -18.31
CA ASN A 260 6.47 25.43 -18.91
C ASN A 260 5.49 26.07 -17.91
N SER A 261 5.24 25.44 -16.78
CA SER A 261 4.41 26.01 -15.73
C SER A 261 5.17 27.14 -15.01
N ASN A 262 4.46 28.09 -14.39
CA ASN A 262 5.06 29.11 -13.54
C ASN A 262 5.76 28.54 -12.27
N LEU A 263 5.92 27.21 -12.18
CA LEU A 263 6.69 26.49 -11.16
C LEU A 263 8.22 26.57 -11.37
N GLN A 264 8.71 27.30 -12.38
CA GLN A 264 10.15 27.50 -12.70
C GLN A 264 11.04 28.00 -11.54
N LYS A 265 10.49 28.35 -10.37
CA LYS A 265 11.28 28.64 -9.15
C LYS A 265 11.81 27.39 -8.45
N SER A 266 11.31 26.23 -8.82
CA SER A 266 11.70 24.98 -8.20
C SER A 266 13.09 24.51 -8.63
N SER A 267 13.77 23.80 -7.74
CA SER A 267 15.13 23.33 -7.99
C SER A 267 15.16 22.10 -8.91
N SER A 268 16.25 21.88 -9.63
CA SER A 268 16.43 20.67 -10.47
C SER A 268 16.21 19.36 -9.71
N SER A 269 16.51 19.35 -8.40
CA SER A 269 16.29 18.18 -7.53
C SER A 269 14.81 17.87 -7.28
N GLU A 270 13.93 18.87 -7.30
CA GLU A 270 12.49 18.67 -7.10
C GLU A 270 11.87 18.01 -8.34
N LYS A 271 12.31 18.43 -9.52
CA LYS A 271 11.94 17.81 -10.80
C LYS A 271 12.33 16.34 -10.83
N GLU A 272 13.58 16.03 -10.51
CA GLU A 272 14.09 14.65 -10.44
C GLU A 272 13.29 13.80 -9.44
N GLY A 273 12.95 14.35 -8.27
CA GLY A 273 12.11 13.66 -7.29
C GLY A 273 10.71 13.34 -7.82
N ILE A 274 10.06 14.29 -8.51
CA ILE A 274 8.75 14.05 -9.12
C ILE A 274 8.84 12.94 -10.18
N GLU A 275 9.85 12.99 -11.06
CA GLU A 275 10.05 11.97 -12.09
C GLU A 275 10.23 10.58 -11.47
N LEU A 276 11.05 10.46 -10.42
CA LEU A 276 11.23 9.21 -9.67
C LEU A 276 9.93 8.72 -9.03
N ASN A 277 9.11 9.62 -8.49
CA ASN A 277 7.83 9.28 -7.90
C ASN A 277 6.81 8.80 -8.94
N ILE A 278 6.70 9.47 -10.08
CA ILE A 278 5.82 9.04 -11.17
C ILE A 278 6.28 7.68 -11.70
N GLN A 279 7.58 7.52 -11.96
CA GLN A 279 8.16 6.27 -12.41
C GLN A 279 7.81 5.14 -11.43
N PHE A 280 8.07 5.34 -10.14
CA PHE A 280 7.75 4.37 -9.10
C PHE A 280 6.26 4.00 -9.12
N LEU A 281 5.37 4.97 -9.22
CA LEU A 281 3.92 4.72 -9.20
C LEU A 281 3.46 3.96 -10.46
N LEU A 282 3.96 4.32 -11.63
CA LEU A 282 3.66 3.62 -12.88
C LEU A 282 4.15 2.19 -12.79
N GLU A 283 5.39 1.98 -12.36
CA GLU A 283 6.00 0.65 -12.19
C GLU A 283 5.22 -0.22 -11.18
N ASN A 284 4.71 0.36 -10.10
CA ASN A 284 3.90 -0.38 -9.11
C ASN A 284 2.44 -0.60 -9.54
N SER A 285 1.92 0.20 -10.47
CA SER A 285 0.53 0.07 -10.94
C SER A 285 0.32 -1.13 -11.87
N VAL A 286 1.38 -1.59 -12.53
CA VAL A 286 1.34 -2.73 -13.46
C VAL A 286 1.92 -3.94 -12.74
N SER A 287 1.05 -4.89 -12.40
CA SER A 287 1.41 -6.09 -11.62
C SER A 287 2.39 -7.04 -12.33
N SER A 288 2.81 -6.72 -13.55
CA SER A 288 3.49 -7.61 -14.48
C SER A 288 4.61 -6.92 -15.28
N PHE A 289 5.19 -5.80 -14.79
CA PHE A 289 6.39 -5.26 -15.43
C PHE A 289 7.53 -6.29 -15.35
N THR A 290 7.71 -7.04 -16.41
CA THR A 290 9.03 -7.57 -16.74
C THR A 290 9.86 -6.41 -17.24
N GLN A 291 11.17 -6.40 -16.96
CA GLN A 291 12.06 -5.29 -17.33
C GLN A 291 12.03 -4.92 -18.84
N GLN A 292 11.47 -5.80 -19.69
CA GLN A 292 11.43 -5.67 -21.14
C GLN A 292 10.17 -5.00 -21.70
N ASP A 293 9.10 -4.80 -20.91
CA ASP A 293 7.83 -4.31 -21.44
C ASP A 293 7.33 -3.08 -20.68
N ARG A 294 8.06 -1.95 -20.81
CA ARG A 294 7.77 -0.67 -20.14
C ARG A 294 6.63 0.15 -20.77
N GLN A 295 5.72 -0.53 -21.46
CA GLN A 295 4.60 0.09 -22.17
C GLN A 295 3.44 0.36 -21.21
N VAL A 296 2.90 1.57 -21.27
CA VAL A 296 1.72 2.03 -20.53
C VAL A 296 0.55 2.07 -21.50
N THR A 297 -0.56 1.45 -21.12
CA THR A 297 -1.83 1.49 -21.87
C THR A 297 -2.75 2.57 -21.32
N PHE A 298 -3.78 2.96 -22.08
CA PHE A 298 -4.76 3.94 -21.61
C PHE A 298 -5.42 3.55 -20.27
N PRO A 299 -5.84 2.29 -20.00
CA PRO A 299 -6.38 1.92 -18.69
C PRO A 299 -5.41 2.11 -17.52
N VAL A 300 -4.11 1.87 -17.73
CA VAL A 300 -3.08 2.08 -16.70
C VAL A 300 -2.90 3.57 -16.44
N TYR A 301 -2.79 4.37 -17.50
CA TYR A 301 -2.78 5.83 -17.44
C TYR A 301 -4.00 6.38 -16.69
N TYR A 302 -5.20 5.95 -17.10
CA TYR A 302 -6.45 6.42 -16.53
C TYR A 302 -6.56 6.10 -15.03
N LYS A 303 -6.21 4.88 -14.61
CA LYS A 303 -6.14 4.49 -13.19
C LYS A 303 -5.17 5.36 -12.38
N PHE A 304 -4.03 5.71 -12.97
CA PHE A 304 -3.00 6.50 -12.31
C PHE A 304 -3.47 7.94 -12.08
N PHE A 305 -3.90 8.62 -13.14
CA PHE A 305 -4.29 10.03 -13.04
C PHE A 305 -5.61 10.23 -12.29
N LEU A 306 -6.48 9.21 -12.16
CA LEU A 306 -7.64 9.26 -11.25
C LEU A 306 -7.28 9.55 -9.80
N ARG A 307 -6.04 9.29 -9.37
CA ARG A 307 -5.56 9.53 -8.00
C ARG A 307 -5.01 10.93 -7.79
N PHE A 308 -4.46 11.52 -8.84
CA PHE A 308 -3.65 12.75 -8.72
C PHE A 308 -4.21 13.90 -9.56
N GLY A 309 -5.22 13.67 -10.39
CA GLY A 309 -5.90 14.67 -11.21
C GLY A 309 -5.48 14.59 -12.67
N GLN A 310 -5.87 15.58 -13.44
CA GLN A 310 -5.41 15.77 -14.82
C GLN A 310 -3.88 15.85 -14.86
N ILE A 311 -3.27 15.51 -16.00
CA ILE A 311 -1.80 15.52 -16.13
C ILE A 311 -1.20 16.86 -15.67
N SER A 312 -1.82 17.96 -16.07
CA SER A 312 -1.48 19.34 -15.70
C SER A 312 -1.46 19.60 -14.19
N ASN A 313 -2.36 18.99 -13.43
CA ASN A 313 -2.50 19.22 -11.99
C ASN A 313 -1.81 18.14 -11.14
N SER A 314 -1.65 16.94 -11.70
CA SER A 314 -1.07 15.80 -11.00
C SER A 314 0.35 16.04 -10.53
N PHE A 315 1.15 16.79 -11.30
CA PHE A 315 2.51 17.11 -10.91
C PHE A 315 2.53 18.07 -9.75
N GLN A 316 1.66 19.09 -9.75
CA GLN A 316 1.52 19.98 -8.63
C GLN A 316 1.04 19.25 -7.38
N ASN A 317 0.09 18.31 -7.52
CA ASN A 317 -0.38 17.50 -6.41
C ASN A 317 0.70 16.56 -5.87
N LEU A 318 1.46 15.88 -6.74
CA LEU A 318 2.60 15.04 -6.34
C LEU A 318 3.73 15.86 -5.72
N LEU A 319 4.00 17.06 -6.23
CA LEU A 319 4.95 18.00 -5.65
C LEU A 319 4.48 18.40 -4.25
N GLN A 320 3.22 18.79 -4.09
CA GLN A 320 2.64 19.11 -2.79
C GLN A 320 2.75 17.95 -1.80
N VAL A 321 2.50 16.71 -2.23
CA VAL A 321 2.72 15.51 -1.41
C VAL A 321 4.19 15.33 -1.03
N SER A 322 5.10 15.57 -1.99
CA SER A 322 6.54 15.39 -1.78
C SER A 322 7.18 16.49 -0.92
N HIS A 323 6.58 17.68 -0.89
CA HIS A 323 7.04 18.85 -0.16
C HIS A 323 6.29 19.13 1.13
N PHE A 324 5.18 18.44 1.38
CA PHE A 324 4.46 18.58 2.63
C PHE A 324 5.42 18.24 3.78
N SER A 325 5.72 19.29 4.53
CA SER A 325 6.92 19.40 5.35
C SER A 325 6.91 18.41 6.51
N ASP A 326 8.07 17.83 6.80
CA ASP A 326 8.33 17.08 8.05
C ASP A 326 8.24 17.98 9.29
N GLN A 327 7.96 19.29 9.15
CA GLN A 327 7.72 20.21 10.27
C GLN A 327 6.54 19.81 11.16
N LEU A 328 5.62 18.96 10.69
CA LEU A 328 4.58 18.39 11.55
C LEU A 328 5.07 17.22 12.41
N THR A 329 6.25 16.66 12.12
CA THR A 329 6.91 15.71 13.01
C THR A 329 7.91 16.48 13.87
N ASP A 330 7.47 16.92 15.05
CA ASP A 330 8.39 17.31 16.11
C ASP A 330 9.33 16.13 16.35
N ILE A 331 10.64 16.41 16.35
CA ILE A 331 11.79 15.55 16.71
C ILE A 331 12.58 14.97 15.53
N ASP A 332 13.88 15.32 15.52
CA ASP A 332 15.00 14.88 14.68
C ASP A 332 14.95 13.43 14.15
N ALA A 333 14.19 13.19 13.07
CA ALA A 333 14.10 11.89 12.39
C ALA A 333 15.25 11.62 11.40
N THR A 334 16.36 12.36 11.51
CA THR A 334 17.53 12.29 10.61
C THR A 334 18.31 10.98 10.73
N ASN A 335 18.19 10.25 11.84
CA ASN A 335 19.02 9.05 12.08
C ASN A 335 18.43 7.72 11.58
N PHE A 336 17.20 7.68 11.06
CA PHE A 336 16.56 6.43 10.58
C PHE A 336 16.72 6.19 9.07
N ILE A 337 17.57 6.97 8.38
CA ILE A 337 17.71 7.00 6.90
C ILE A 337 18.32 5.71 6.30
N SER A 338 18.94 4.84 7.09
CA SER A 338 19.84 3.81 6.54
C SER A 338 19.28 2.39 6.36
N GLN A 339 18.04 2.07 6.76
CA GLN A 339 17.59 0.66 6.80
C GLN A 339 16.51 0.22 5.79
N GLN A 340 15.90 1.12 5.01
CA GLN A 340 15.12 0.69 3.83
C GLN A 340 16.05 0.50 2.62
N SER A 341 16.79 -0.61 2.69
CA SER A 341 17.27 -1.50 1.62
C SER A 341 17.52 -0.96 0.20
N GLN A 342 18.77 -1.17 -0.23
CA GLN A 342 19.36 -1.05 -1.58
C GLN A 342 18.74 -1.95 -2.68
N GLY A 343 17.42 -2.12 -2.75
CA GLY A 343 16.74 -2.93 -3.76
C GLY A 343 15.92 -2.09 -4.73
N SER A 344 16.53 -1.72 -5.87
CA SER A 344 15.93 -1.25 -7.14
C SER A 344 14.63 -0.43 -7.07
N SER A 345 14.72 0.87 -7.42
CA SER A 345 13.69 1.92 -7.49
C SER A 345 13.45 2.69 -6.18
N CYS A 346 14.38 3.58 -5.81
CA CYS A 346 14.15 4.55 -4.74
C CYS A 346 13.15 5.62 -5.22
N SER A 347 11.90 5.55 -4.75
CA SER A 347 11.00 6.71 -4.83
C SER A 347 11.53 7.83 -3.93
N SER A 348 11.18 9.08 -4.25
CA SER A 348 11.48 10.25 -3.41
C SER A 348 10.29 10.63 -2.52
N PHE A 349 9.34 9.73 -2.32
CA PHE A 349 8.20 9.97 -1.45
C PHE A 349 8.64 10.18 -0.01
N ARG A 350 7.90 11.04 0.70
CA ARG A 350 8.04 11.18 2.15
C ARG A 350 7.64 9.88 2.83
N ARG A 351 8.27 9.60 3.97
CA ARG A 351 8.07 8.34 4.72
C ARG A 351 6.65 8.12 5.21
N TRP A 352 5.88 9.19 5.39
CA TRP A 352 4.48 9.10 5.79
C TRP A 352 3.56 8.75 4.61
N PHE A 353 4.02 8.80 3.36
CA PHE A 353 3.21 8.46 2.19
C PHE A 353 3.51 7.05 1.68
N PHE A 354 2.47 6.22 1.63
CA PHE A 354 2.54 4.82 1.23
C PHE A 354 1.75 4.58 -0.06
N PRO A 355 2.42 4.55 -1.22
CA PRO A 355 1.77 4.20 -2.48
C PRO A 355 1.25 2.74 -2.49
N GLY A 356 1.84 1.84 -1.68
CA GLY A 356 1.40 0.45 -1.52
C GLY A 356 0.49 0.20 -0.32
N THR A 357 -0.24 -0.92 -0.32
CA THR A 357 -1.20 -1.27 0.74
C THR A 357 -0.59 -2.01 1.94
N GLU A 358 0.60 -2.59 1.80
CA GLU A 358 1.02 -3.71 2.65
C GLU A 358 1.89 -3.35 3.87
N MET A 359 2.42 -2.13 3.96
CA MET A 359 3.43 -1.81 4.99
C MET A 359 3.05 -0.72 6.00
N VAL A 360 1.89 -0.07 5.85
CA VAL A 360 1.53 1.07 6.72
C VAL A 360 1.41 0.67 8.19
N LYS A 361 0.80 -0.49 8.46
CA LYS A 361 0.61 -0.94 9.85
C LYS A 361 1.94 -1.20 10.53
N THR A 362 2.79 -2.01 9.90
CA THR A 362 4.12 -2.32 10.40
C THR A 362 4.96 -1.06 10.57
N TYR A 363 4.89 -0.13 9.61
CA TYR A 363 5.56 1.16 9.72
C TYR A 363 5.10 1.95 10.95
N LEU A 364 3.80 2.12 11.14
CA LEU A 364 3.26 2.88 12.27
C LEU A 364 3.61 2.21 13.61
N GLU A 365 3.54 0.89 13.70
CA GLU A 365 3.85 0.13 14.92
C GLU A 365 5.36 0.15 15.28
N GLN A 366 6.24 0.24 14.27
CA GLN A 366 7.69 0.25 14.47
C GLN A 366 8.28 1.66 14.54
N SER A 367 7.55 2.66 14.06
CA SER A 367 8.03 4.05 14.04
C SER A 367 7.93 4.66 15.44
N ALA A 368 9.08 5.04 15.99
CA ALA A 368 9.11 5.79 17.26
C ALA A 368 8.54 7.21 17.14
N TYR A 369 8.42 7.74 15.90
CA TYR A 369 8.16 9.16 15.64
C TYR A 369 6.88 9.42 14.86
N HIS A 370 6.39 8.45 14.08
CA HIS A 370 5.23 8.64 13.22
C HIS A 370 4.02 7.92 13.79
N THR A 371 3.06 8.70 14.26
CA THR A 371 1.75 8.21 14.69
C THR A 371 0.72 8.25 13.58
N TRP A 372 1.10 8.72 12.38
CA TRP A 372 0.20 8.81 11.24
C TRP A 372 0.92 8.55 9.90
N ALA A 373 0.13 8.17 8.91
CA ALA A 373 0.55 7.94 7.53
C ALA A 373 -0.61 8.13 6.56
N VAL A 374 -0.33 8.36 5.29
CA VAL A 374 -1.31 8.41 4.21
C VAL A 374 -0.99 7.28 3.25
N LYS A 375 -2.00 6.52 2.84
CA LYS A 375 -1.84 5.51 1.79
C LYS A 375 -2.85 5.67 0.66
N LEU A 376 -2.50 5.11 -0.49
CA LEU A 376 -3.47 4.91 -1.56
C LEU A 376 -4.55 3.90 -1.12
N SER A 377 -5.82 4.26 -1.37
CA SER A 377 -6.94 3.35 -1.14
C SER A 377 -7.08 2.33 -2.27
N SER A 378 -7.75 1.22 -1.99
CA SER A 378 -8.22 0.29 -3.03
C SER A 378 -9.22 0.94 -3.98
N THR A 379 -9.96 1.94 -3.50
CA THR A 379 -10.78 2.83 -4.34
C THR A 379 -9.86 3.74 -5.15
N LEU A 380 -10.10 3.83 -6.46
CA LEU A 380 -9.14 4.44 -7.39
C LEU A 380 -8.95 5.93 -7.17
N ASN A 381 -9.99 6.69 -6.83
CA ASN A 381 -9.89 8.13 -6.57
C ASN A 381 -9.87 8.43 -5.07
N ALA A 382 -9.20 7.61 -4.25
CA ALA A 382 -9.22 7.81 -2.80
C ALA A 382 -7.89 7.49 -2.13
N PHE A 383 -7.72 8.13 -0.97
CA PHE A 383 -6.63 7.94 -0.03
C PHE A 383 -7.19 7.46 1.32
N SER A 384 -6.32 6.95 2.17
CA SER A 384 -6.65 6.66 3.57
C SER A 384 -5.60 7.28 4.47
N PHE A 385 -6.04 8.19 5.33
CA PHE A 385 -5.26 8.69 6.43
C PHE A 385 -5.33 7.66 7.56
N CYS A 386 -4.18 7.19 7.99
CA CYS A 386 -4.02 6.13 9.00
C CYS A 386 -3.42 6.76 10.24
N LYS A 387 -4.03 6.57 11.41
CA LYS A 387 -3.53 7.07 12.70
C LYS A 387 -3.38 5.94 13.69
N LEU A 388 -2.20 5.78 14.27
CA LEU A 388 -1.98 4.88 15.40
C LEU A 388 -2.44 5.56 16.69
N ILE A 389 -3.32 4.91 17.45
CA ILE A 389 -3.72 5.34 18.79
C ILE A 389 -2.73 4.74 19.79
N PRO A 390 -1.83 5.53 20.43
CA PRO A 390 -0.77 4.98 21.28
C PRO A 390 -1.29 4.15 22.46
N SER A 391 -2.43 4.56 23.05
CA SER A 391 -3.01 3.88 24.21
C SER A 391 -3.55 2.48 23.92
N THR A 392 -3.90 2.19 22.66
CA THR A 392 -4.53 0.91 22.29
C THR A 392 -3.72 0.11 21.27
N GLY A 393 -2.74 0.73 20.61
CA GLY A 393 -2.05 0.17 19.46
C GLY A 393 -2.95 -0.02 18.23
N LYS A 394 -4.21 0.44 18.26
CA LYS A 394 -5.12 0.33 17.13
C LYS A 394 -4.84 1.41 16.09
N ILE A 395 -5.05 1.09 14.82
CA ILE A 395 -4.97 2.05 13.72
C ILE A 395 -6.37 2.46 13.32
N GLU A 396 -6.64 3.76 13.42
CA GLU A 396 -7.84 4.40 12.87
C GLU A 396 -7.61 4.78 11.41
N PHE A 397 -8.66 4.67 10.61
CA PHE A 397 -8.65 5.03 9.21
C PHE A 397 -9.67 6.13 8.98
N LYS A 398 -9.23 7.23 8.36
CA LYS A 398 -10.11 8.25 7.77
C LYS A 398 -9.97 8.17 6.26
N HIS A 399 -11.10 8.13 5.57
CA HIS A 399 -11.11 7.99 4.12
C HIS A 399 -11.25 9.35 3.44
N ILE A 400 -10.42 9.56 2.42
CA ILE A 400 -10.36 10.80 1.65
C ILE A 400 -10.74 10.45 0.22
N ILE A 401 -11.77 11.10 -0.33
CA ILE A 401 -12.11 11.01 -1.75
C ILE A 401 -11.44 12.19 -2.46
N PHE A 402 -10.83 11.92 -3.59
CA PHE A 402 -10.29 12.90 -4.49
C PHE A 402 -11.25 13.09 -5.68
N SER A 403 -11.66 14.34 -5.93
CA SER A 403 -12.39 14.73 -7.13
C SER A 403 -11.39 15.22 -8.18
N PRO A 404 -11.20 14.48 -9.29
CA PRO A 404 -10.22 14.87 -10.30
C PRO A 404 -10.69 16.04 -11.19
N ILE A 405 -11.92 16.52 -11.02
CA ILE A 405 -12.51 17.64 -11.77
C ILE A 405 -12.71 18.88 -10.91
N ASP A 406 -13.15 18.74 -9.66
CA ASP A 406 -13.39 19.89 -8.79
C ASP A 406 -12.07 20.42 -8.24
N THR A 407 -11.48 21.43 -8.88
CA THR A 407 -10.23 22.05 -8.44
C THR A 407 -10.36 22.88 -7.16
N ASN A 408 -11.58 23.23 -6.76
CA ASN A 408 -11.83 24.04 -5.56
C ASN A 408 -12.06 23.17 -4.33
N ASN A 409 -12.62 21.98 -4.52
CA ASN A 409 -12.92 21.00 -3.47
C ASN A 409 -12.35 19.63 -3.86
N ALA A 410 -11.07 19.61 -4.24
CA ALA A 410 -10.44 18.44 -4.81
C ALA A 410 -10.39 17.26 -3.84
N PHE A 411 -10.43 17.50 -2.52
CA PHE A 411 -10.33 16.44 -1.51
C PHE A 411 -11.46 16.53 -0.50
N THR A 412 -12.23 15.46 -0.30
CA THR A 412 -13.34 15.39 0.66
C THR A 412 -13.09 14.31 1.70
N LEU A 413 -13.20 14.65 2.98
CA LEU A 413 -13.22 13.68 4.08
C LEU A 413 -14.59 13.02 4.14
N ILE A 414 -14.65 11.69 3.96
CA ILE A 414 -15.94 10.98 3.89
C ILE A 414 -16.73 11.14 5.20
N ASP A 415 -16.05 11.02 6.35
CA ASP A 415 -16.73 10.96 7.65
C ASP A 415 -17.37 12.29 8.06
N SER A 416 -16.79 13.42 7.62
CA SER A 416 -17.28 14.76 7.97
C SER A 416 -17.99 15.49 6.83
N GLY A 417 -17.77 15.06 5.58
CA GLY A 417 -18.20 15.79 4.38
C GLY A 417 -17.41 17.08 4.11
N GLU A 418 -16.41 17.40 4.95
CA GLU A 418 -15.57 18.58 4.76
C GLU A 418 -14.73 18.41 3.49
N SER A 419 -14.67 19.46 2.68
CA SER A 419 -13.89 19.48 1.44
C SER A 419 -12.79 20.53 1.49
N PHE A 420 -11.68 20.22 0.82
CA PHE A 420 -10.43 20.95 0.86
C PHE A 420 -9.92 21.13 -0.56
N LYS A 421 -9.24 22.24 -0.79
CA LYS A 421 -8.71 22.58 -2.11
C LYS A 421 -7.48 21.74 -2.46
N SER A 422 -6.70 21.37 -1.45
CA SER A 422 -5.42 20.67 -1.64
C SER A 422 -5.21 19.59 -0.58
N LEU A 423 -4.39 18.59 -0.92
CA LEU A 423 -4.03 17.55 0.04
C LEU A 423 -3.29 18.11 1.27
N PRO A 424 -2.31 19.03 1.14
CA PRO A 424 -1.68 19.67 2.29
C PRO A 424 -2.66 20.28 3.29
N GLU A 425 -3.65 21.03 2.82
CA GLU A 425 -4.67 21.67 3.67
C GLU A 425 -5.49 20.62 4.45
N LEU A 426 -5.88 19.54 3.78
CA LEU A 426 -6.56 18.42 4.42
C LEU A 426 -5.68 17.74 5.47
N LEU A 427 -4.40 17.50 5.15
CA LEU A 427 -3.47 16.82 6.05
C LEU A 427 -3.18 17.66 7.29
N GLU A 428 -3.01 18.98 7.14
CA GLU A 428 -2.87 19.91 8.26
C GLU A 428 -4.09 19.86 9.18
N LYS A 429 -5.31 19.87 8.62
CA LYS A 429 -6.54 19.70 9.39
C LYS A 429 -6.58 18.36 10.12
N CYS A 430 -6.27 17.26 9.43
CA CYS A 430 -6.23 15.93 10.03
C CYS A 430 -5.22 15.86 11.17
N PHE A 431 -4.06 16.49 10.99
CA PHE A 431 -3.00 16.54 11.99
C PHE A 431 -3.38 17.36 13.22
N ASN A 432 -3.94 18.56 13.05
CA ASN A 432 -4.35 19.42 14.17
C ASN A 432 -5.45 18.79 15.04
N VAL A 433 -6.36 18.03 14.43
CA VAL A 433 -7.35 17.22 15.17
C VAL A 433 -6.66 16.13 15.99
N CYS A 434 -5.48 15.67 15.58
CA CYS A 434 -4.76 14.60 16.26
C CYS A 434 -3.94 15.06 17.46
N THR A 435 -3.47 16.30 17.47
CA THR A 435 -2.63 16.87 18.54
C THR A 435 -3.43 17.56 19.64
N SER A 436 -4.71 17.83 19.42
CA SER A 436 -5.57 18.57 20.36
C SER A 436 -6.26 17.70 21.43
N ASN A 437 -5.96 16.40 21.48
CA ASN A 437 -6.48 15.43 22.44
C ASN A 437 -5.33 14.75 23.17
#